data_AF-A0A9D8SIA2-F1
#
_entry.id   AF-A0A9D8SIA2-F1
#
_cell.length_a   1.000
_cell.length_b   1.000
_cell.length_c   1.000
_cell.angle_alpha   90.00
_cell.angle_beta   90.00
_cell.angle_gamma   90.00
#
_symmetry.space_group_name_H-M   'P 1'
#
loop_
_entity.id
_entity.type
_entity.pdbx_description
1 polymer ?
#
loop_
_entity_poly.entity_id
_entity_poly.type
_entity_poly.pdbx_seq_one_letter_code
_entity_poly.pdbx_strand_id
1 'polypeptide(L)'
;NHDEIHKTWLHRLANLTLTAYNSEYSNRSFTEKKTMKNGFQSSGIRMNAYIAQYEKWGEEELKKRNEHLMEQAQKIWKFPQTDYQPPQKQMDSCTLANYETVTGKEIVYFRFGDMEQPVSSWKEMYQSVLQILYEKDKSILIHAVHSDNKKFSENPDESSKYVEIRDGIYAIIQTSTREKLSTLEKIFQIYGVPMDELVFYLREGSETPMIPRHERQLNYWKAALEEIHKAHGNGGPYTNVHAGSRHWINGFIGVRNIHINCVVLENGARVELYIERGEKDKNKEIFDKLKQKRVEIESALGIELKWARLDNKKASRIYHQLDNVNIKNEADWPQMIKFHAEWSKKFYEVLVPYLSNGLEGSGQ
;
A
#
# COMPACT_ATOMS: atom_id res chain seq x y z
N ASN A 1 5.97 -38.09 16.08
CA ASN A 1 4.52 -38.28 15.84
C ASN A 1 3.62 -37.47 16.79
N HIS A 2 3.89 -37.40 18.11
CA HIS A 2 3.06 -36.60 19.04
C HIS A 2 2.95 -35.10 18.68
N ASP A 3 4.04 -34.45 18.27
CA ASP A 3 4.05 -33.01 17.95
C ASP A 3 3.24 -32.68 16.68
N GLU A 4 3.22 -33.60 15.70
CA GLU A 4 2.43 -33.45 14.47
C GLU A 4 0.94 -33.63 14.74
N ILE A 5 0.58 -34.58 15.60
CA ILE A 5 -0.79 -34.78 16.07
C ILE A 5 -1.24 -33.54 16.85
N HIS A 6 -0.42 -33.02 17.77
CA HIS A 6 -0.73 -31.82 18.52
C HIS A 6 -0.94 -30.61 17.60
N LYS A 7 0.00 -30.33 16.69
CA LYS A 7 -0.09 -29.20 15.76
C LYS A 7 -1.34 -29.27 14.88
N THR A 8 -1.70 -30.47 14.40
CA THR A 8 -2.88 -30.69 13.55
C THR A 8 -4.18 -30.47 14.32
N TRP A 9 -4.28 -31.00 15.54
CA TRP A 9 -5.55 -31.08 16.27
C TRP A 9 -5.79 -29.96 17.28
N LEU A 10 -4.77 -29.18 17.66
CA LEU A 10 -4.85 -28.16 18.73
C LEU A 10 -6.06 -27.24 18.60
N HIS A 11 -6.31 -26.71 17.40
CA HIS A 11 -7.38 -25.75 17.12
C HIS A 11 -8.56 -26.34 16.32
N ARG A 12 -8.74 -27.66 16.34
CA ARG A 12 -9.86 -28.34 15.67
C ARG A 12 -10.97 -28.68 16.65
N LEU A 13 -12.20 -28.79 16.13
CA LEU A 13 -13.42 -29.07 16.90
C LEU A 13 -13.25 -30.22 17.90
N ALA A 14 -12.58 -31.30 17.51
CA ALA A 14 -12.34 -32.45 18.38
C ALA A 14 -11.52 -32.17 19.65
N ASN A 15 -10.65 -31.17 19.63
CA ASN A 15 -9.79 -30.82 20.76
C ASN A 15 -10.32 -29.61 21.56
N LEU A 16 -11.35 -28.94 21.05
CA LEU A 16 -11.99 -27.83 21.73
C LEU A 16 -13.09 -28.35 22.66
N THR A 17 -13.04 -27.95 23.92
CA THR A 17 -14.09 -28.26 24.88
C THR A 17 -14.18 -27.17 25.94
N LEU A 18 -15.37 -27.00 26.52
CA LEU A 18 -15.59 -25.99 27.55
C LEU A 18 -15.22 -26.57 28.91
N THR A 19 -14.31 -25.90 29.61
CA THR A 19 -13.94 -26.24 30.99
C THR A 19 -13.67 -24.95 31.77
N ALA A 20 -14.11 -24.89 33.03
CA ALA A 20 -13.74 -23.80 33.94
C ALA A 20 -12.39 -24.03 34.65
N TYR A 21 -11.78 -25.22 34.46
CA TYR A 21 -10.61 -25.70 35.22
C TYR A 21 -9.44 -26.08 34.30
N ASN A 22 -9.28 -25.36 33.19
CA ASN A 22 -8.27 -25.66 32.18
C ASN A 22 -6.84 -25.54 32.74
N SER A 23 -6.62 -24.60 33.67
CA SER A 23 -5.38 -24.41 34.40
C SER A 23 -4.95 -25.65 35.19
N GLU A 24 -5.91 -26.32 35.84
CA GLU A 24 -5.69 -27.49 36.69
C GLU A 24 -5.46 -28.76 35.87
N TYR A 25 -5.98 -28.81 34.64
CA TYR A 25 -5.78 -29.92 33.72
C TYR A 25 -4.34 -29.95 33.19
N SER A 26 -3.78 -28.79 32.82
CA SER A 26 -2.37 -28.63 32.41
C SER A 26 -1.91 -29.73 31.41
N ASN A 27 -0.66 -30.17 31.49
CA ASN A 27 -0.08 -31.26 30.71
C ASN A 27 -0.30 -32.64 31.34
N ARG A 28 -1.29 -32.81 32.22
CA ARG A 28 -1.60 -34.11 32.84
C ARG A 28 -2.07 -35.13 31.80
N SER A 29 -1.89 -36.41 32.13
CA SER A 29 -2.37 -37.51 31.31
C SER A 29 -3.90 -37.49 31.19
N PHE A 30 -4.42 -38.12 30.13
CA PHE A 30 -5.85 -38.23 29.94
C PHE A 30 -6.55 -38.91 31.12
N THR A 31 -5.98 -39.99 31.64
CA THR A 31 -6.53 -40.73 32.79
C THR A 31 -6.67 -39.83 34.02
N GLU A 32 -5.68 -38.98 34.30
CA GLU A 32 -5.74 -38.02 35.40
C GLU A 32 -6.80 -36.95 35.17
N LYS A 33 -6.84 -36.35 33.96
CA LYS A 33 -7.86 -35.34 33.59
C LYS A 33 -9.28 -35.90 33.64
N LYS A 34 -9.42 -37.21 33.40
CA LYS A 34 -10.70 -37.91 33.42
C LYS A 34 -11.24 -38.09 34.85
N THR A 35 -10.39 -38.52 35.79
CA THR A 35 -10.81 -38.96 37.14
C THR A 35 -10.57 -37.93 38.26
N MET A 36 -9.79 -36.87 38.01
CA MET A 36 -9.51 -35.85 39.03
C MET A 36 -10.78 -35.11 39.48
N LYS A 37 -10.68 -34.41 40.62
CA LYS A 37 -11.73 -33.49 41.07
C LYS A 37 -12.02 -32.46 39.97
N ASN A 38 -13.29 -32.33 39.59
CA ASN A 38 -13.74 -31.53 38.43
C ASN A 38 -13.19 -32.00 37.07
N GLY A 39 -12.79 -33.27 36.97
CA GLY A 39 -12.39 -33.94 35.73
C GLY A 39 -13.57 -34.25 34.81
N PHE A 40 -13.27 -34.82 33.64
CA PHE A 40 -14.29 -35.08 32.60
C PHE A 40 -15.45 -35.97 33.10
N GLN A 41 -15.21 -36.94 33.99
CA GLN A 41 -16.28 -37.79 34.56
C GLN A 41 -17.27 -37.03 35.44
N SER A 42 -16.80 -36.00 36.13
CA SER A 42 -17.62 -35.15 37.01
C SER A 42 -18.17 -33.89 36.32
N SER A 43 -17.93 -33.73 35.01
CA SER A 43 -18.31 -32.50 34.30
C SER A 43 -19.81 -32.47 33.99
N GLY A 44 -20.48 -31.36 34.33
CA GLY A 44 -21.89 -31.13 33.97
C GLY A 44 -22.14 -30.80 32.50
N ILE A 45 -21.08 -30.65 31.69
CA ILE A 45 -21.18 -30.30 30.26
C ILE A 45 -21.27 -31.59 29.44
N ARG A 46 -22.38 -31.76 28.70
CA ARG A 46 -22.65 -32.98 27.89
C ARG A 46 -21.52 -33.32 26.91
N MET A 47 -20.86 -32.32 26.32
CA MET A 47 -19.71 -32.54 25.44
C MET A 47 -18.49 -33.16 26.14
N ASN A 48 -18.29 -32.86 27.43
CA ASN A 48 -17.20 -33.45 28.23
C ASN A 48 -17.53 -34.88 28.67
N ALA A 49 -18.81 -35.16 28.96
CA ALA A 49 -19.26 -36.51 29.29
C ALA A 49 -19.00 -37.52 28.16
N TYR A 50 -19.08 -37.09 26.90
CA TYR A 50 -18.70 -37.90 25.74
C TYR A 50 -17.22 -38.30 25.77
N ILE A 51 -16.32 -37.34 26.04
CA ILE A 51 -14.87 -37.59 26.16
C ILE A 51 -14.59 -38.60 27.29
N ALA A 52 -15.31 -38.48 28.42
CA ALA A 52 -15.12 -39.33 29.59
C ALA A 52 -15.41 -40.81 29.35
N GLN A 53 -16.10 -41.17 28.26
CA GLN A 53 -16.41 -42.58 27.92
C GLN A 53 -15.20 -43.34 27.37
N TYR A 54 -14.21 -42.64 26.83
CA TYR A 54 -13.04 -43.27 26.23
C TYR A 54 -12.04 -43.74 27.29
N GLU A 55 -11.35 -44.85 27.04
CA GLU A 55 -10.29 -45.38 27.90
C GLU A 55 -8.93 -44.69 27.64
N LYS A 56 -8.70 -44.28 26.39
CA LYS A 56 -7.52 -43.54 25.94
C LYS A 56 -7.95 -42.36 25.08
N TRP A 57 -7.06 -41.38 24.91
CA TRP A 57 -7.33 -40.19 24.11
C TRP A 57 -6.16 -39.90 23.17
N GLY A 58 -6.21 -40.48 21.98
CA GLY A 58 -5.24 -40.31 20.91
C GLY A 58 -5.87 -39.81 19.62
N GLU A 59 -5.11 -39.90 18.52
CA GLU A 59 -5.52 -39.38 17.21
C GLU A 59 -6.80 -40.02 16.68
N GLU A 60 -6.98 -41.33 16.88
CA GLU A 60 -8.16 -42.06 16.42
C GLU A 60 -9.43 -41.60 17.15
N GLU A 61 -9.34 -41.30 18.45
CA GLU A 61 -10.45 -40.74 19.21
C GLU A 61 -10.75 -39.28 18.81
N LEU A 62 -9.71 -38.50 18.49
CA LEU A 62 -9.87 -37.14 17.96
C LEU A 62 -10.60 -37.13 16.61
N LYS A 63 -10.24 -38.01 15.67
CA LYS A 63 -10.93 -38.14 14.38
C LYS A 63 -12.41 -38.46 14.56
N LYS A 64 -12.73 -39.47 15.38
CA LYS A 64 -14.12 -39.87 15.68
C LYS A 64 -14.93 -38.73 16.28
N ARG A 65 -14.36 -38.00 17.25
CA ARG A 65 -15.05 -36.85 17.85
C ARG A 65 -15.26 -35.72 16.84
N ASN A 66 -14.30 -35.48 15.96
CA ASN A 66 -14.41 -34.44 14.93
C ASN A 66 -15.60 -34.71 14.01
N GLU A 67 -15.70 -35.94 13.50
CA GLU A 67 -16.81 -36.37 12.64
C GLU A 67 -18.15 -36.23 13.35
N HIS A 68 -18.25 -36.72 14.60
CA HIS A 68 -19.46 -36.59 15.41
C HIS A 68 -19.89 -35.13 15.59
N LEU A 69 -18.95 -34.23 15.93
CA LEU A 69 -19.26 -32.80 16.10
C LEU A 69 -19.63 -32.12 14.78
N MET A 70 -19.01 -32.50 13.66
CA MET A 70 -19.37 -31.98 12.34
C MET A 70 -20.79 -32.40 11.93
N GLU A 71 -21.18 -33.64 12.17
CA GLU A 71 -22.55 -34.10 11.90
C GLU A 71 -23.59 -33.36 12.74
N GLN A 72 -23.29 -33.11 14.03
CA GLN A 72 -24.17 -32.31 14.87
C GLN A 72 -24.24 -30.86 14.40
N ALA A 73 -23.11 -30.28 14.01
CA ALA A 73 -23.05 -28.91 13.50
C ALA A 73 -23.90 -28.74 12.24
N GLN A 74 -23.84 -29.68 11.28
CA GLN A 74 -24.66 -29.64 10.08
C GLN A 74 -26.17 -29.75 10.37
N LYS A 75 -26.56 -30.46 11.43
CA LYS A 75 -27.95 -30.58 11.86
C LYS A 75 -28.47 -29.29 12.51
N ILE A 76 -27.63 -28.62 13.32
CA ILE A 76 -27.98 -27.42 14.08
C ILE A 76 -27.93 -26.17 13.19
N TRP A 77 -26.85 -26.00 12.42
CA TRP A 77 -26.62 -24.84 11.56
C TRP A 77 -26.87 -25.21 10.10
N LYS A 78 -28.14 -25.41 9.74
CA LYS A 78 -28.53 -25.52 8.33
C LYS A 78 -28.21 -24.22 7.60
N PHE A 79 -27.66 -24.32 6.40
CA PHE A 79 -27.39 -23.15 5.57
C PHE A 79 -28.71 -22.41 5.28
N PRO A 80 -28.83 -21.11 5.61
CA PRO A 80 -30.06 -20.38 5.38
C PRO A 80 -30.30 -20.26 3.87
N GLN A 81 -31.50 -20.63 3.42
CA GLN A 81 -31.97 -20.31 2.08
C GLN A 81 -32.47 -18.87 2.11
N THR A 82 -31.96 -18.02 1.22
CA THR A 82 -32.37 -16.62 1.12
C THR A 82 -32.67 -16.24 -0.32
N ASP A 83 -33.77 -15.53 -0.50
CA ASP A 83 -34.18 -14.84 -1.72
C ASP A 83 -33.60 -13.42 -1.81
N TYR A 84 -32.69 -13.06 -0.89
CA TYR A 84 -32.05 -11.76 -0.85
C TYR A 84 -31.34 -11.46 -2.15
N GLN A 85 -31.84 -10.47 -2.87
CA GLN A 85 -31.11 -9.77 -3.91
C GLN A 85 -30.62 -8.46 -3.30
N PRO A 86 -29.30 -8.16 -3.38
CA PRO A 86 -28.80 -6.89 -2.87
C PRO A 86 -29.51 -5.75 -3.59
N PRO A 87 -29.98 -4.71 -2.87
CA PRO A 87 -30.63 -3.58 -3.50
C PRO A 87 -29.65 -2.95 -4.51
N GLN A 88 -30.08 -2.81 -5.76
CA GLN A 88 -29.34 -2.03 -6.76
C GLN A 88 -29.31 -0.58 -6.26
N LYS A 89 -28.20 -0.16 -5.64
CA LYS A 89 -27.98 1.25 -5.30
C LYS A 89 -28.09 2.04 -6.61
N GLN A 90 -29.06 2.96 -6.69
CA GLN A 90 -29.12 3.92 -7.78
C GLN A 90 -27.78 4.64 -7.85
N MET A 91 -27.09 4.47 -8.97
CA MET A 91 -25.78 5.06 -9.18
C MET A 91 -25.98 6.53 -9.54
N ASP A 92 -25.15 7.39 -8.96
CA ASP A 92 -25.12 8.78 -9.39
C ASP A 92 -24.60 8.84 -10.82
N SER A 93 -25.15 9.73 -11.62
CA SER A 93 -24.65 9.97 -12.97
C SER A 93 -24.40 11.46 -13.21
N CYS A 94 -23.39 11.74 -14.03
CA CYS A 94 -23.11 13.07 -14.56
C CYS A 94 -22.53 12.95 -15.96
N THR A 95 -22.40 14.04 -16.69
CA THR A 95 -21.85 14.08 -18.05
C THR A 95 -20.58 14.90 -18.12
N LEU A 96 -19.91 14.88 -19.26
CA LEU A 96 -18.78 15.78 -19.51
C LEU A 96 -19.19 17.26 -19.50
N ALA A 97 -20.48 17.59 -19.60
CA ALA A 97 -20.97 18.97 -19.46
C ALA A 97 -21.11 19.43 -17.99
N ASN A 98 -21.21 18.50 -17.03
CA ASN A 98 -21.54 18.83 -15.63
C ASN A 98 -20.81 17.94 -14.60
N TYR A 99 -19.52 17.69 -14.83
CA TYR A 99 -18.68 16.83 -13.97
C TYR A 99 -18.16 17.50 -12.69
N GLU A 100 -18.70 18.63 -12.26
CA GLU A 100 -18.23 19.32 -11.05
C GLU A 100 -18.38 18.45 -9.78
N THR A 101 -19.34 17.52 -9.80
CA THR A 101 -19.70 16.62 -8.71
C THR A 101 -18.91 15.31 -8.67
N VAL A 102 -17.95 15.09 -9.58
CA VAL A 102 -17.16 13.84 -9.63
C VAL A 102 -16.14 13.72 -8.49
N THR A 103 -15.90 14.80 -7.74
CA THR A 103 -14.93 14.82 -6.65
C THR A 103 -15.36 13.89 -5.52
N GLY A 104 -14.50 12.94 -5.14
CA GLY A 104 -14.78 11.97 -4.08
C GLY A 104 -15.57 10.74 -4.54
N LYS A 105 -15.95 10.67 -5.83
CA LYS A 105 -16.70 9.55 -6.39
C LYS A 105 -15.83 8.64 -7.24
N GLU A 106 -16.18 7.36 -7.27
CA GLU A 106 -15.52 6.36 -8.11
C GLU A 106 -16.35 6.13 -9.38
N ILE A 107 -15.69 6.12 -10.53
CA ILE A 107 -16.31 5.73 -11.80
C ILE A 107 -16.41 4.21 -11.88
N VAL A 108 -17.56 3.71 -12.32
CA VAL A 108 -17.83 2.27 -12.45
C VAL A 108 -17.99 1.87 -13.92
N TYR A 109 -18.72 2.69 -14.68
CA TYR A 109 -18.78 2.58 -16.13
C TYR A 109 -19.05 3.95 -16.73
N PHE A 110 -18.80 4.09 -18.03
CA PHE A 110 -19.22 5.25 -18.79
C PHE A 110 -20.10 4.79 -19.96
N ARG A 111 -20.95 5.70 -20.42
CA ARG A 111 -21.70 5.58 -21.66
C ARG A 111 -21.24 6.67 -22.62
N PHE A 112 -20.92 6.30 -23.85
CA PHE A 112 -20.64 7.25 -24.91
C PHE A 112 -21.50 6.89 -26.13
N GLY A 113 -22.52 7.73 -26.42
CA GLY A 113 -23.57 7.37 -27.38
C GLY A 113 -24.35 6.14 -26.93
N ASP A 114 -24.37 5.09 -27.75
CA ASP A 114 -25.01 3.80 -27.46
C ASP A 114 -24.07 2.77 -26.83
N MET A 115 -22.79 3.11 -26.66
CA MET A 115 -21.80 2.21 -26.07
C MET A 115 -21.70 2.41 -24.55
N GLU A 116 -21.86 1.33 -23.79
CA GLU A 116 -21.55 1.29 -22.36
C GLU A 116 -20.29 0.45 -22.13
N GLN A 117 -19.35 0.98 -21.34
CA GLN A 117 -18.11 0.30 -21.05
C GLN A 117 -17.76 0.38 -19.56
N PRO A 118 -17.60 -0.77 -18.87
CA PRO A 118 -17.14 -0.81 -17.49
C PRO A 118 -15.68 -0.39 -17.39
N VAL A 119 -15.34 0.30 -16.29
CA VAL A 119 -13.98 0.79 -16.03
C VAL A 119 -13.66 0.70 -14.55
N SER A 120 -12.39 0.44 -14.25
CA SER A 120 -11.87 0.41 -12.89
C SER A 120 -11.34 1.76 -12.41
N SER A 121 -11.12 2.73 -13.31
CA SER A 121 -10.56 4.03 -12.97
C SER A 121 -10.84 5.12 -14.00
N TRP A 122 -10.74 6.39 -13.57
CA TRP A 122 -10.79 7.56 -14.47
C TRP A 122 -9.68 7.57 -15.53
N LYS A 123 -8.54 6.91 -15.26
CA LYS A 123 -7.44 6.73 -16.21
C LYS A 123 -7.87 5.81 -17.35
N GLU A 124 -8.47 4.67 -17.01
CA GLU A 124 -8.95 3.69 -17.97
C GLU A 124 -10.10 4.23 -18.82
N MET A 125 -11.03 4.97 -18.20
CA MET A 125 -12.08 5.68 -18.94
C MET A 125 -11.49 6.65 -19.96
N TYR A 126 -10.58 7.53 -19.52
CA TYR A 126 -9.97 8.52 -20.41
C TYR A 126 -9.26 7.88 -21.60
N GLN A 127 -8.49 6.81 -21.36
CA GLN A 127 -7.84 6.07 -22.44
C GLN A 127 -8.85 5.44 -23.40
N SER A 128 -9.91 4.82 -22.87
CA SER A 128 -10.95 4.17 -23.68
C SER A 128 -11.71 5.17 -24.55
N VAL A 129 -12.08 6.33 -24.00
CA VAL A 129 -12.74 7.39 -24.75
C VAL A 129 -11.84 7.93 -25.86
N LEU A 130 -10.53 8.13 -25.60
CA LEU A 130 -9.58 8.53 -26.64
C LEU A 130 -9.47 7.49 -27.76
N GLN A 131 -9.49 6.20 -27.44
CA GLN A 131 -9.49 5.12 -28.44
C GLN A 131 -10.77 5.13 -29.27
N ILE A 132 -11.95 5.31 -28.64
CA ILE A 132 -13.23 5.42 -29.36
C ILE A 132 -13.22 6.63 -30.32
N LEU A 133 -12.72 7.78 -29.86
CA LEU A 133 -12.59 8.97 -30.68
C LEU A 133 -11.61 8.77 -31.85
N TYR A 134 -10.51 8.06 -31.61
CA TYR A 134 -9.57 7.67 -32.66
C TYR A 134 -10.25 6.84 -33.77
N GLU A 135 -11.04 5.83 -33.40
CA GLU A 135 -11.79 5.02 -34.37
C GLU A 135 -12.81 5.85 -35.15
N LYS A 136 -13.42 6.83 -34.50
CA LYS A 136 -14.44 7.68 -35.12
C LYS A 136 -13.84 8.60 -36.17
N ASP A 137 -12.74 9.29 -35.85
CA ASP A 137 -11.97 10.10 -36.80
C ASP A 137 -10.56 10.35 -36.27
N LYS A 138 -9.57 9.63 -36.81
CA LYS A 138 -8.17 9.76 -36.40
C LYS A 138 -7.54 11.13 -36.73
N SER A 139 -8.06 11.86 -37.72
CA SER A 139 -7.45 13.11 -38.20
C SER A 139 -7.44 14.19 -37.12
N ILE A 140 -8.40 14.14 -36.21
CA ILE A 140 -8.56 15.12 -35.14
C ILE A 140 -7.56 14.88 -34.01
N LEU A 141 -7.30 13.63 -33.63
CA LEU A 141 -6.24 13.33 -32.66
C LEU A 141 -4.84 13.61 -33.25
N ILE A 142 -4.64 13.35 -34.54
CA ILE A 142 -3.42 13.77 -35.25
C ILE A 142 -3.30 15.30 -35.24
N HIS A 143 -4.37 16.05 -35.53
CA HIS A 143 -4.36 17.50 -35.41
C HIS A 143 -4.09 17.96 -33.97
N ALA A 144 -4.60 17.25 -32.96
CA ALA A 144 -4.33 17.55 -31.56
C ALA A 144 -2.84 17.34 -31.19
N VAL A 145 -2.15 16.34 -31.78
CA VAL A 145 -0.69 16.18 -31.67
C VAL A 145 0.07 17.37 -32.26
N HIS A 146 -0.39 17.88 -33.39
CA HIS A 146 0.28 18.97 -34.13
C HIS A 146 -0.10 20.38 -33.64
N SER A 147 -1.19 20.50 -32.89
CA SER A 147 -1.49 21.68 -32.09
C SER A 147 -0.50 21.77 -30.92
N ASP A 148 -0.29 22.95 -30.31
CA ASP A 148 0.62 23.16 -29.17
C ASP A 148 0.16 22.45 -27.86
N ASN A 149 -0.58 21.35 -28.00
CA ASN A 149 -1.09 20.50 -26.94
C ASN A 149 -0.07 19.40 -26.61
N LYS A 150 0.81 19.70 -25.65
CA LYS A 150 1.82 18.79 -25.10
C LYS A 150 1.27 17.53 -24.42
N LYS A 151 -0.04 17.25 -24.51
CA LYS A 151 -0.67 16.04 -23.96
C LYS A 151 -0.69 14.88 -24.95
N PHE A 152 -0.47 15.14 -26.24
CA PHE A 152 -0.41 14.13 -27.29
C PHE A 152 0.94 14.18 -28.00
N SER A 153 1.45 13.04 -28.46
CA SER A 153 2.69 12.96 -29.22
C SER A 153 2.70 11.75 -30.16
N GLU A 154 3.32 11.89 -31.33
CA GLU A 154 3.71 10.78 -32.23
C GLU A 154 5.12 10.26 -31.92
N ASN A 155 5.95 11.09 -31.28
CA ASN A 155 7.33 10.75 -30.89
C ASN A 155 7.50 11.10 -29.40
N PRO A 156 7.01 10.27 -28.47
CA PRO A 156 7.19 10.54 -27.06
C PRO A 156 8.69 10.46 -26.71
N ASP A 157 9.20 11.46 -26.00
CA ASP A 157 10.50 11.34 -25.33
C ASP A 157 10.49 10.08 -24.43
N GLU A 158 11.64 9.43 -24.21
CA GLU A 158 11.81 8.23 -23.34
C GLU A 158 11.29 8.41 -21.89
N SER A 159 10.76 9.57 -21.54
CA SER A 159 10.04 9.80 -20.29
C SER A 159 8.80 8.90 -20.20
N SER A 160 8.68 8.17 -19.09
CA SER A 160 7.65 7.17 -18.78
C SER A 160 6.20 7.69 -18.67
N LYS A 161 5.87 8.87 -19.20
CA LYS A 161 4.59 9.57 -18.96
C LYS A 161 3.55 9.33 -20.05
N TYR A 162 3.99 8.94 -21.25
CA TYR A 162 3.14 8.71 -22.41
C TYR A 162 2.69 7.26 -22.47
N VAL A 163 1.44 7.04 -22.85
CA VAL A 163 0.88 5.71 -23.11
C VAL A 163 0.26 5.71 -24.48
N GLU A 164 0.50 4.63 -25.21
CA GLU A 164 -0.01 4.45 -26.57
C GLU A 164 -1.53 4.33 -26.56
N ILE A 165 -2.19 5.13 -27.40
CA ILE A 165 -3.63 5.08 -27.63
C ILE A 165 -3.91 4.11 -28.77
N ARG A 166 -3.34 4.40 -29.95
CA ARG A 166 -3.38 3.54 -31.15
C ARG A 166 -2.42 4.04 -32.23
N ASP A 167 -1.93 3.13 -33.07
CA ASP A 167 -1.20 3.40 -34.31
C ASP A 167 -0.08 4.46 -34.16
N GLY A 168 0.72 4.36 -33.10
CA GLY A 168 1.84 5.29 -32.85
C GLY A 168 1.43 6.67 -32.30
N ILE A 169 0.15 6.89 -31.96
CA ILE A 169 -0.29 8.08 -31.23
C ILE A 169 -0.28 7.80 -29.72
N TYR A 170 0.42 8.65 -28.99
CA TYR A 170 0.56 8.55 -27.54
C TYR A 170 -0.12 9.72 -26.83
N ALA A 171 -0.61 9.48 -25.61
CA ALA A 171 -1.18 10.50 -24.75
C ALA A 171 -0.68 10.40 -23.31
N ILE A 172 -0.61 11.54 -22.61
CA ILE A 172 -0.33 11.57 -21.17
C ILE A 172 -1.61 11.22 -20.40
N ILE A 173 -1.64 10.04 -19.77
CA ILE A 173 -2.81 9.57 -19.01
C ILE A 173 -2.68 9.73 -17.49
N GLN A 174 -1.47 9.96 -16.97
CA GLN A 174 -1.19 10.17 -15.55
C GLN A 174 -1.35 11.63 -15.10
N THR A 175 -2.52 12.22 -15.34
CA THR A 175 -2.88 13.58 -14.91
C THR A 175 -3.91 13.57 -13.77
N SER A 176 -4.37 14.73 -13.29
CA SER A 176 -5.54 14.79 -12.39
C SER A 176 -6.84 14.39 -13.13
N THR A 177 -7.91 14.01 -12.41
CA THR A 177 -9.23 13.73 -13.04
C THR A 177 -9.75 14.98 -13.76
N ARG A 178 -9.62 16.15 -13.15
CA ARG A 178 -10.01 17.43 -13.75
C ARG A 178 -9.25 17.73 -15.04
N GLU A 179 -7.95 17.45 -15.08
CA GLU A 179 -7.15 17.60 -16.31
C GLU A 179 -7.56 16.62 -17.41
N LYS A 180 -7.96 15.39 -17.10
CA LYS A 180 -8.50 14.45 -18.11
C LYS A 180 -9.78 15.00 -18.72
N LEU A 181 -10.75 15.37 -17.88
CA LEU A 181 -12.06 15.83 -18.30
C LEU A 181 -11.96 17.13 -19.11
N SER A 182 -11.19 18.11 -18.65
CA SER A 182 -10.91 19.33 -19.43
C SER A 182 -10.14 19.10 -20.73
N THR A 183 -9.42 17.98 -20.88
CA THR A 183 -8.81 17.62 -22.17
C THR A 183 -9.85 17.02 -23.08
N LEU A 184 -10.72 16.14 -22.56
CA LEU A 184 -11.84 15.59 -23.31
C LEU A 184 -12.78 16.69 -23.79
N GLU A 185 -13.09 17.71 -22.97
CA GLU A 185 -13.92 18.85 -23.40
C GLU A 185 -13.37 19.51 -24.67
N LYS A 186 -12.06 19.81 -24.70
CA LYS A 186 -11.41 20.44 -25.84
C LYS A 186 -11.43 19.53 -27.07
N ILE A 187 -11.25 18.24 -26.88
CA ILE A 187 -11.29 17.27 -27.97
C ILE A 187 -12.71 17.14 -28.50
N PHE A 188 -13.72 16.98 -27.64
CA PHE A 188 -15.13 16.91 -28.01
C PHE A 188 -15.56 18.14 -28.81
N GLN A 189 -15.11 19.33 -28.43
CA GLN A 189 -15.33 20.57 -29.20
C GLN A 189 -14.77 20.48 -30.63
N ILE A 190 -13.58 19.91 -30.82
CA ILE A 190 -12.98 19.73 -32.15
C ILE A 190 -13.70 18.64 -32.94
N TYR A 191 -14.13 17.56 -32.28
CA TYR A 191 -14.95 16.49 -32.87
C TYR A 191 -16.40 16.90 -33.16
N GLY A 192 -16.84 18.09 -32.72
CA GLY A 192 -18.24 18.50 -32.81
C GLY A 192 -19.19 17.57 -32.04
N VAL A 193 -18.69 16.87 -31.03
CA VAL A 193 -19.48 15.94 -30.21
C VAL A 193 -20.06 16.69 -29.02
N PRO A 194 -21.39 16.61 -28.78
CA PRO A 194 -22.00 17.19 -27.60
C PRO A 194 -21.41 16.61 -26.30
N MET A 195 -21.14 17.46 -25.31
CA MET A 195 -20.51 17.03 -24.05
C MET A 195 -21.43 16.13 -23.19
N ASP A 196 -22.73 16.18 -23.41
CA ASP A 196 -23.72 15.31 -22.77
C ASP A 196 -23.76 13.89 -23.34
N GLU A 197 -23.13 13.63 -24.50
CA GLU A 197 -23.02 12.26 -25.05
C GLU A 197 -22.13 11.35 -24.20
N LEU A 198 -21.18 11.92 -23.44
CA LEU A 198 -20.32 11.17 -22.53
C LEU A 198 -20.87 11.25 -21.11
N VAL A 199 -21.48 10.15 -20.65
CA VAL A 199 -22.09 10.00 -19.33
C VAL A 199 -21.25 9.11 -18.46
N PHE A 200 -21.02 9.52 -17.22
CA PHE A 200 -20.29 8.77 -16.20
C PHE A 200 -21.25 8.25 -15.15
N TYR A 201 -21.15 6.95 -14.84
CA TYR A 201 -21.91 6.31 -13.78
C TYR A 201 -20.99 6.05 -12.60
N LEU A 202 -21.39 6.64 -11.48
CA LEU A 202 -20.57 6.82 -10.30
C LEU A 202 -21.16 6.05 -9.14
N ARG A 203 -20.29 5.49 -8.32
CA ARG A 203 -20.64 5.08 -6.97
C ARG A 203 -20.01 6.05 -5.98
N GLU A 204 -20.70 6.26 -4.86
CA GLU A 204 -20.03 6.73 -3.65
C GLU A 204 -18.80 5.84 -3.44
N GLY A 205 -17.62 6.46 -3.35
CA GLY A 205 -16.41 5.74 -2.97
C GLY A 205 -16.71 5.01 -1.66
N SER A 206 -16.17 3.80 -1.48
CA SER A 206 -16.43 2.96 -0.29
C SER A 206 -16.52 3.82 0.98
N GLU A 207 -17.59 3.67 1.74
CA GLU A 207 -17.95 4.42 2.98
C GLU A 207 -16.93 4.29 4.13
N THR A 208 -15.65 4.04 3.84
CA THR A 208 -14.56 4.36 4.75
C THR A 208 -14.14 5.79 4.42
N PRO A 209 -14.37 6.80 5.29
CA PRO A 209 -13.88 8.15 5.03
C PRO A 209 -12.37 8.06 4.81
N MET A 210 -11.94 8.19 3.55
CA MET A 210 -10.52 8.16 3.22
C MET A 210 -9.92 9.41 3.84
N ILE A 211 -9.19 9.24 4.95
CA ILE A 211 -8.50 10.34 5.63
C ILE A 211 -7.76 11.16 4.57
N PRO A 212 -8.02 12.48 4.45
CA PRO A 212 -7.39 13.34 3.46
C PRO A 212 -5.88 13.15 3.48
N ARG A 213 -5.22 13.15 2.31
CA ARG A 213 -3.77 12.87 2.18
C ARG A 213 -2.92 13.60 3.23
N HIS A 214 -3.22 14.88 3.45
CA HIS A 214 -2.49 15.74 4.39
C HIS A 214 -2.66 15.29 5.84
N GLU A 215 -3.87 14.91 6.22
CA GLU A 215 -4.18 14.40 7.56
C GLU A 215 -3.62 12.99 7.75
N ARG A 216 -3.67 12.14 6.72
CA ARG A 216 -3.08 10.80 6.75
C ARG A 216 -1.58 10.85 6.98
N GLN A 217 -0.89 11.70 6.22
CA GLN A 217 0.56 11.89 6.37
C GLN A 217 0.90 12.46 7.75
N LEU A 218 0.12 13.42 8.24
CA LEU A 218 0.27 13.95 9.59
C LEU A 218 0.13 12.84 10.65
N ASN A 219 -0.90 12.01 10.55
CA ASN A 219 -1.17 10.92 11.49
C ASN A 219 -0.07 9.84 11.43
N TYR A 220 0.36 9.46 10.23
CA TYR A 220 1.49 8.55 10.05
C TYR A 220 2.75 9.11 10.71
N TRP A 221 3.11 10.37 10.43
CA TRP A 221 4.34 10.94 10.99
C TRP A 221 4.27 11.16 12.49
N LYS A 222 3.09 11.40 13.07
CA LYS A 222 2.92 11.42 14.53
C LYS A 222 3.31 10.08 15.15
N ALA A 223 2.85 8.98 14.58
CA ALA A 223 3.20 7.63 15.04
C ALA A 223 4.67 7.28 14.73
N ALA A 224 5.14 7.58 13.53
CA ALA A 224 6.49 7.23 13.09
C ALA A 224 7.58 7.97 13.86
N LEU A 225 7.39 9.26 14.15
CA LEU A 225 8.40 10.07 14.85
C LEU A 225 8.65 9.58 16.27
N GLU A 226 7.65 8.99 16.95
CA GLU A 226 7.86 8.41 18.26
C GLU A 226 8.92 7.29 18.21
N GLU A 227 8.78 6.35 17.25
CA GLU A 227 9.72 5.25 17.07
C GLU A 227 11.07 5.70 16.49
N ILE A 228 11.06 6.68 15.59
CA ILE A 228 12.31 7.27 15.05
C ILE A 228 13.09 7.97 16.18
N HIS A 229 12.43 8.74 17.05
CA HIS A 229 13.10 9.37 18.20
C HIS A 229 13.68 8.33 19.17
N LYS A 230 12.94 7.24 19.45
CA LYS A 230 13.45 6.13 20.27
C LYS A 230 14.67 5.48 19.65
N ALA A 231 14.67 5.26 18.33
CA ALA A 231 15.78 4.62 17.63
C ALA A 231 17.07 5.47 17.69
N HIS A 232 16.97 6.78 17.48
CA HIS A 232 18.13 7.69 17.44
C HIS A 232 18.56 8.21 18.81
N GLY A 233 17.66 8.24 19.79
CA GLY A 233 17.93 8.84 21.11
C GLY A 233 18.03 10.37 21.06
N ASN A 234 18.46 10.96 22.19
CA ASN A 234 18.60 12.42 22.33
C ASN A 234 19.76 12.95 21.47
N GLY A 235 19.50 14.04 20.75
CA GLY A 235 20.52 14.70 19.91
C GLY A 235 20.67 14.07 18.52
N GLY A 236 19.84 13.09 18.17
CA GLY A 236 19.80 12.50 16.84
C GLY A 236 19.25 13.44 15.75
N PRO A 237 19.33 13.04 14.48
CA PRO A 237 18.99 13.88 13.32
C PRO A 237 17.53 14.35 13.27
N TYR A 238 16.63 13.67 13.98
CA TYR A 238 15.20 14.00 14.02
C TYR A 238 14.76 14.77 15.27
N THR A 239 15.67 15.14 16.18
CA THR A 239 15.33 15.75 17.48
C THR A 239 14.39 16.97 17.38
N ASN A 240 14.57 17.80 16.36
CA ASN A 240 13.76 19.01 16.12
C ASN A 240 12.76 18.86 14.97
N VAL A 241 12.38 17.61 14.63
CA VAL A 241 11.45 17.32 13.54
C VAL A 241 10.06 17.10 14.11
N HIS A 242 9.08 17.78 13.52
CA HIS A 242 7.68 17.67 13.90
C HIS A 242 6.87 17.00 12.79
N ALA A 243 5.82 16.30 13.19
CA ALA A 243 4.89 15.68 12.25
C ALA A 243 4.22 16.76 11.37
N GLY A 244 4.09 16.48 10.08
CA GLY A 244 3.53 17.41 9.12
C GLY A 244 2.79 16.69 7.99
N SER A 245 2.25 17.47 7.06
CA SER A 245 1.41 16.95 5.97
C SER A 245 2.17 16.68 4.68
N ARG A 246 3.51 16.57 4.74
CA ARG A 246 4.36 16.22 3.60
C ARG A 246 4.53 14.72 3.53
N HIS A 247 4.83 14.21 2.34
CA HIS A 247 5.10 12.78 2.14
C HIS A 247 6.51 12.37 2.58
N TRP A 248 7.25 13.27 3.24
CA TRP A 248 8.58 13.02 3.75
C TRP A 248 8.87 13.88 4.99
N ILE A 249 9.83 13.44 5.79
CA ILE A 249 10.47 14.21 6.87
C ILE A 249 11.99 14.19 6.69
N ASN A 250 12.66 15.24 7.14
CA ASN A 250 14.11 15.43 6.97
C ASN A 250 14.84 15.33 8.31
N GLY A 251 15.76 14.38 8.43
CA GLY A 251 16.73 14.33 9.52
C GLY A 251 17.96 15.19 9.21
N PHE A 252 18.32 16.11 10.10
CA PHE A 252 19.50 16.97 9.96
C PHE A 252 20.76 16.26 10.47
N ILE A 253 21.77 16.14 9.62
CA ILE A 253 23.00 15.38 9.93
C ILE A 253 24.20 16.27 10.23
N GLY A 254 24.00 17.56 10.54
CA GLY A 254 25.07 18.52 10.77
C GLY A 254 25.61 19.21 9.52
N VAL A 255 25.24 18.74 8.32
CA VAL A 255 25.68 19.33 7.04
C VAL A 255 24.53 20.06 6.36
N ARG A 256 24.77 21.32 5.96
CA ARG A 256 23.74 22.16 5.31
C ARG A 256 23.26 21.54 3.99
N ASN A 257 21.94 21.43 3.85
CA ASN A 257 21.22 20.91 2.67
C ASN A 257 21.62 19.47 2.25
N ILE A 258 22.06 18.67 3.21
CA ILE A 258 22.15 17.22 3.10
C ILE A 258 21.37 16.63 4.25
N HIS A 259 20.48 15.68 3.95
CA HIS A 259 19.54 15.15 4.91
C HIS A 259 19.43 13.63 4.78
N ILE A 260 19.11 12.96 5.88
CA ILE A 260 18.54 11.62 5.81
C ILE A 260 17.03 11.80 5.82
N ASN A 261 16.36 11.47 4.72
CA ASN A 261 14.92 11.60 4.64
C ASN A 261 14.25 10.26 4.86
N CYS A 262 13.15 10.26 5.60
CA CYS A 262 12.15 9.20 5.57
C CYS A 262 11.01 9.65 4.66
N VAL A 263 10.59 8.79 3.73
CA VAL A 263 9.60 9.09 2.68
C VAL A 263 8.51 8.01 2.67
N VAL A 264 7.25 8.43 2.59
CA VAL A 264 6.08 7.55 2.38
C VAL A 264 5.56 7.69 0.95
N LEU A 265 5.22 6.56 0.33
CA LEU A 265 4.71 6.48 -1.04
C LEU A 265 3.44 5.59 -1.07
N GLU A 266 2.72 5.62 -2.19
CA GLU A 266 1.58 4.71 -2.40
C GLU A 266 2.02 3.29 -2.79
N ASN A 267 3.30 3.10 -3.10
CA ASN A 267 3.88 1.83 -3.51
C ASN A 267 5.18 1.50 -2.76
N GLY A 268 5.42 2.15 -1.61
CA GLY A 268 6.57 1.83 -0.77
C GLY A 268 6.83 2.81 0.36
N ALA A 269 7.86 2.50 1.15
CA ALA A 269 8.49 3.42 2.10
C ALA A 269 9.98 3.51 1.77
N ARG A 270 10.57 4.69 1.85
CA ARG A 270 11.99 4.90 1.49
C ARG A 270 12.74 5.64 2.58
N VAL A 271 13.99 5.22 2.80
CA VAL A 271 14.99 6.00 3.52
C VAL A 271 16.08 6.39 2.52
N GLU A 272 16.43 7.67 2.48
CA GLU A 272 17.40 8.19 1.51
C GLU A 272 18.38 9.17 2.17
N LEU A 273 19.64 9.12 1.76
CA LEU A 273 20.53 10.27 1.87
C LEU A 273 20.26 11.18 0.67
N TYR A 274 19.75 12.37 0.95
CA TYR A 274 19.37 13.36 -0.05
C TYR A 274 20.39 14.51 -0.05
N ILE A 275 21.01 14.77 -1.20
CA ILE A 275 22.08 15.76 -1.38
C ILE A 275 21.57 16.85 -2.33
N GLU A 276 21.32 18.05 -1.82
CA GLU A 276 20.89 19.19 -2.65
C GLU A 276 21.47 20.52 -2.16
N ARG A 277 22.79 20.65 -2.18
CA ARG A 277 23.49 21.92 -1.91
C ARG A 277 23.33 22.90 -3.08
N GLY A 278 23.83 24.13 -2.86
CA GLY A 278 23.65 25.27 -3.76
C GLY A 278 24.05 25.05 -5.22
N GLU A 279 25.09 24.26 -5.48
CA GLU A 279 25.61 23.99 -6.83
C GLU A 279 25.45 22.52 -7.21
N LYS A 280 25.03 22.28 -8.45
CA LYS A 280 24.78 20.93 -8.99
C LYS A 280 26.05 20.08 -9.00
N ASP A 281 27.16 20.63 -9.45
CA ASP A 281 28.40 19.87 -9.63
C ASP A 281 28.99 19.43 -8.30
N LYS A 282 28.96 20.30 -7.28
CA LYS A 282 29.30 19.93 -5.89
C LYS A 282 28.44 18.79 -5.35
N ASN A 283 27.15 18.73 -5.68
CA ASN A 283 26.29 17.60 -5.29
C ASN A 283 26.69 16.30 -5.97
N LYS A 284 27.20 16.37 -7.22
CA LYS A 284 27.66 15.20 -7.96
C LYS A 284 28.99 14.71 -7.45
N GLU A 285 29.92 15.62 -7.16
CA GLU A 285 31.21 15.29 -6.54
C GLU A 285 31.04 14.58 -5.18
N ILE A 286 30.14 15.07 -4.32
CA ILE A 286 29.84 14.40 -3.03
C ILE A 286 29.28 13.00 -3.28
N PHE A 287 28.35 12.86 -4.22
CA PHE A 287 27.79 11.57 -4.58
C PHE A 287 28.85 10.61 -5.13
N ASP A 288 29.73 11.09 -6.02
CA ASP A 288 30.76 10.28 -6.66
C ASP A 288 31.82 9.83 -5.63
N LYS A 289 32.18 10.69 -4.67
CA LYS A 289 33.04 10.33 -3.52
C LYS A 289 32.41 9.22 -2.66
N LEU A 290 31.12 9.32 -2.34
CA LEU A 290 30.41 8.24 -1.63
C LEU A 290 30.33 6.96 -2.47
N LYS A 291 30.12 7.09 -3.78
CA LYS A 291 30.02 5.95 -4.70
C LYS A 291 31.33 5.17 -4.80
N GLN A 292 32.49 5.83 -4.67
CA GLN A 292 33.79 5.14 -4.57
C GLN A 292 33.87 4.23 -3.33
N LYS A 293 33.13 4.55 -2.26
CA LYS A 293 33.01 3.77 -1.03
C LYS A 293 31.82 2.81 -1.04
N ARG A 294 31.19 2.57 -2.20
CA ARG A 294 29.98 1.74 -2.35
C ARG A 294 30.11 0.39 -1.66
N VAL A 295 31.17 -0.37 -1.94
CA VAL A 295 31.33 -1.75 -1.44
C VAL A 295 31.42 -1.76 0.08
N GLU A 296 32.20 -0.83 0.67
CA GLU A 296 32.32 -0.67 2.12
C GLU A 296 30.96 -0.33 2.76
N ILE A 297 30.25 0.64 2.19
CA ILE A 297 28.94 1.11 2.69
C ILE A 297 27.88 0.01 2.60
N GLU A 298 27.74 -0.65 1.45
CA GLU A 298 26.74 -1.72 1.23
C GLU A 298 27.05 -2.93 2.12
N SER A 299 28.34 -3.27 2.29
CA SER A 299 28.77 -4.33 3.21
C SER A 299 28.44 -3.99 4.67
N ALA A 300 28.63 -2.73 5.10
CA ALA A 300 28.32 -2.30 6.45
C ALA A 300 26.80 -2.29 6.74
N LEU A 301 25.99 -1.98 5.72
CA LEU A 301 24.53 -1.97 5.82
C LEU A 301 23.91 -3.37 5.62
N GLY A 302 24.65 -4.30 5.02
CA GLY A 302 24.20 -5.66 4.70
C GLY A 302 23.17 -5.72 3.58
N ILE A 303 23.10 -4.69 2.73
CA ILE A 303 22.14 -4.59 1.62
C ILE A 303 22.76 -3.87 0.42
N GLU A 304 22.25 -4.17 -0.78
CA GLU A 304 22.51 -3.34 -1.95
C GLU A 304 21.65 -2.06 -1.90
N LEU A 305 22.28 -0.92 -2.20
CA LEU A 305 21.62 0.38 -2.22
C LEU A 305 21.29 0.81 -3.64
N LYS A 306 20.27 1.66 -3.77
CA LYS A 306 19.96 2.33 -5.03
C LYS A 306 20.71 3.67 -5.08
N TRP A 307 21.62 3.80 -6.04
CA TRP A 307 22.50 4.95 -6.21
C TRP A 307 22.05 5.81 -7.39
N ALA A 308 21.33 6.90 -7.11
CA ALA A 308 20.79 7.78 -8.13
C ALA A 308 21.55 9.12 -8.16
N ARG A 309 22.50 9.23 -9.10
CA ARG A 309 23.27 10.47 -9.33
C ARG A 309 22.36 11.60 -9.82
N LEU A 310 21.35 11.31 -10.63
CA LEU A 310 20.37 12.25 -11.20
C LEU A 310 21.03 13.38 -12.00
N ASP A 311 21.71 13.05 -13.10
CA ASP A 311 22.51 14.00 -13.89
C ASP A 311 21.70 15.16 -14.49
N ASN A 312 20.41 14.98 -14.69
CA ASN A 312 19.49 16.01 -15.17
C ASN A 312 18.88 16.87 -14.02
N LYS A 313 19.22 16.61 -12.76
CA LYS A 313 18.73 17.35 -11.59
C LYS A 313 19.88 17.93 -10.77
N LYS A 314 19.56 18.96 -9.98
CA LYS A 314 20.47 19.54 -9.00
C LYS A 314 20.82 18.56 -7.89
N ALA A 315 19.83 17.81 -7.41
CA ALA A 315 19.98 16.87 -6.31
C ALA A 315 20.63 15.55 -6.75
N SER A 316 21.19 14.81 -5.79
CA SER A 316 21.60 13.40 -5.91
C SER A 316 21.01 12.63 -4.72
N ARG A 317 20.79 11.32 -4.85
CA ARG A 317 20.30 10.51 -3.71
C ARG A 317 20.84 9.09 -3.70
N ILE A 318 21.02 8.56 -2.49
CA ILE A 318 21.35 7.16 -2.23
C ILE A 318 20.26 6.63 -1.32
N TYR A 319 19.63 5.50 -1.64
CA TYR A 319 18.43 5.09 -0.91
C TYR A 319 18.21 3.59 -0.81
N HIS A 320 17.42 3.22 0.18
CA HIS A 320 16.83 1.90 0.36
C HIS A 320 15.32 2.03 0.44
N GLN A 321 14.59 1.13 -0.21
CA GLN A 321 13.14 1.18 -0.32
C GLN A 321 12.53 -0.16 0.10
N LEU A 322 11.53 -0.08 0.98
CA LEU A 322 10.60 -1.16 1.26
C LEU A 322 9.48 -1.10 0.23
N ASP A 323 9.42 -2.11 -0.63
CA ASP A 323 8.40 -2.26 -1.66
C ASP A 323 7.15 -2.97 -1.10
N ASN A 324 6.04 -2.95 -1.85
CA ASN A 324 4.78 -3.64 -1.52
C ASN A 324 4.08 -3.19 -0.22
N VAL A 325 4.28 -1.93 0.14
CA VAL A 325 3.57 -1.27 1.26
C VAL A 325 2.92 0.02 0.77
N ASN A 326 1.81 0.43 1.37
CA ASN A 326 1.07 1.60 0.91
C ASN A 326 0.66 2.51 2.06
N ILE A 327 1.02 3.79 1.98
CA ILE A 327 0.59 4.79 2.97
C ILE A 327 -0.93 4.90 3.12
N LYS A 328 -1.71 4.51 2.10
CA LYS A 328 -3.19 4.44 2.13
C LYS A 328 -3.71 3.30 3.02
N ASN A 329 -2.92 2.28 3.30
CA ASN A 329 -3.29 1.11 4.05
C ASN A 329 -2.71 1.19 5.47
N GLU A 330 -3.54 1.49 6.47
CA GLU A 330 -3.08 1.63 7.87
C GLU A 330 -2.51 0.33 8.45
N ALA A 331 -2.89 -0.84 7.91
CA ALA A 331 -2.30 -2.11 8.30
C ALA A 331 -0.81 -2.23 7.94
N ASP A 332 -0.34 -1.44 6.96
CA ASP A 332 1.08 -1.38 6.57
C ASP A 332 1.89 -0.44 7.47
N TRP A 333 1.26 0.43 8.25
CA TRP A 333 1.98 1.45 9.00
C TRP A 333 2.98 0.87 10.00
N PRO A 334 2.67 -0.19 10.79
CA PRO A 334 3.64 -0.74 11.73
C PRO A 334 4.94 -1.20 11.06
N GLN A 335 4.87 -1.86 9.91
CA GLN A 335 6.07 -2.30 9.18
C GLN A 335 6.84 -1.12 8.56
N MET A 336 6.13 -0.12 8.02
CA MET A 336 6.75 1.08 7.45
C MET A 336 7.45 1.93 8.53
N ILE A 337 6.82 2.08 9.70
CA ILE A 337 7.37 2.82 10.85
C ILE A 337 8.64 2.14 11.36
N LYS A 338 8.58 0.81 11.57
CA LYS A 338 9.76 0.02 11.95
C LYS A 338 10.89 0.18 10.93
N PHE A 339 10.57 0.09 9.64
CA PHE A 339 11.52 0.31 8.56
C PHE A 339 12.16 1.70 8.62
N HIS A 340 11.37 2.77 8.76
CA HIS A 340 11.90 4.14 8.85
C HIS A 340 12.79 4.34 10.08
N ALA A 341 12.39 3.83 11.25
CA ALA A 341 13.17 3.94 12.47
C ALA A 341 14.53 3.22 12.34
N GLU A 342 14.52 1.95 11.92
CA GLU A 342 15.74 1.15 11.80
C GLU A 342 16.68 1.67 10.71
N TRP A 343 16.16 1.90 9.50
CA TRP A 343 17.01 2.25 8.36
C TRP A 343 17.49 3.69 8.40
N SER A 344 16.71 4.63 8.93
CA SER A 344 17.21 6.00 9.12
C SER A 344 18.37 6.03 10.11
N LYS A 345 18.35 5.20 11.15
CA LYS A 345 19.46 5.04 12.11
C LYS A 345 20.68 4.42 11.44
N LYS A 346 20.52 3.30 10.75
CA LYS A 346 21.63 2.66 10.03
C LYS A 346 22.26 3.59 8.99
N PHE A 347 21.44 4.33 8.24
CA PHE A 347 21.94 5.34 7.30
C PHE A 347 22.72 6.44 8.02
N TYR A 348 22.25 6.89 9.18
CA TYR A 348 22.94 7.90 9.98
C TYR A 348 24.30 7.40 10.45
N GLU A 349 24.36 6.22 11.05
CA GLU A 349 25.58 5.64 11.60
C GLU A 349 26.62 5.30 10.52
N VAL A 350 26.19 4.83 9.34
CA VAL A 350 27.10 4.40 8.28
C VAL A 350 27.50 5.51 7.32
N LEU A 351 26.57 6.37 6.87
CA LEU A 351 26.85 7.35 5.81
C LEU A 351 27.42 8.67 6.33
N VAL A 352 27.00 9.11 7.53
CA VAL A 352 27.41 10.42 8.07
C VAL A 352 28.93 10.52 8.31
N PRO A 353 29.63 9.48 8.81
CA PRO A 353 31.09 9.53 8.95
C PRO A 353 31.85 9.89 7.66
N TYR A 354 31.35 9.44 6.50
CA TYR A 354 31.96 9.76 5.20
C TYR A 354 31.72 11.22 4.77
N LEU A 355 30.71 11.88 5.33
CA LEU A 355 30.37 13.27 5.04
C LEU A 355 31.10 14.23 5.99
N SER A 356 31.19 13.89 7.27
CA SER A 356 31.85 14.72 8.28
C SER A 356 33.37 14.78 8.08
N ASN A 357 34.02 13.66 7.76
CA ASN A 357 35.48 13.60 7.58
C ASN A 357 35.96 14.18 6.23
N GLY A 358 35.05 14.42 5.28
CA GLY A 358 35.38 14.88 3.93
C GLY A 358 35.15 16.37 3.68
N LEU A 359 34.57 17.11 4.63
CA LEU A 359 34.11 18.50 4.46
C LEU A 359 34.91 19.55 5.25
N GLU A 360 35.88 19.17 6.07
CA GLU A 360 36.78 20.10 6.78
C GLU A 360 37.78 20.83 5.85
N GLY A 361 37.85 20.47 4.56
CA GLY A 361 38.83 21.01 3.61
C GLY A 361 38.36 22.20 2.74
N SER A 362 37.16 22.76 2.92
CA SER A 362 36.67 23.86 2.06
C SER A 362 35.98 24.96 2.85
N GLY A 363 36.70 25.51 3.83
CA GLY A 363 36.31 26.66 4.63
C GLY A 363 37.50 27.59 4.85
N GLN A 364 38.02 28.16 3.76
CA GLN A 364 38.69 29.47 3.75
C GLN A 364 38.12 30.28 2.59
#